data_AF-A0A255T622-F1
#
_entry.id   AF-A0A255T622-F1
#
_cell.length_a   1.000
_cell.length_b   1.000
_cell.length_c   1.000
_cell.angle_alpha   90.00
_cell.angle_beta   90.00
_cell.angle_gamma   90.00
#
_symmetry.space_group_name_H-M   'P 1'
#
loop_
_entity.id
_entity.type
_entity.pdbx_description
1 polymer ?
#
loop_
_entity_poly.entity_id
_entity_poly.type
_entity_poly.pdbx_seq_one_letter_code
_entity_poly.pdbx_strand_id
1 'polypeptide(L)'
;MPSIAFTSEQSTSITLSGNITANTAYYIAVPAVTLSAGWSISFTDNTGDVYTRTGSNSITFKRNTIINLGEFSRTDNNLKLTLTQNGNVPADKQVDMGVFNIGGTNYRLIFTKSNLIATGLAASESAYGDYFAWGATKPWYTSYKGTTINGWKEGHKSGYASGTAPTFSPEYTSEKDFEMSDDPARKILGGDWQIPTKAIWEALVYNSSSKGWDSGYKFTNNSQTLFLPAAGYVRATRFSEYGSGARYWSGTAYSSSYAYRLSFSDSKLNVGNDLGRQYGCPVRPVRLVAVD
;
A
#
# COMPACT_ATOMS: atom_id res chain seq x y z
N MET A 1 -2.97 21.34 -38.80
CA MET A 1 -3.23 21.39 -37.34
C MET A 1 -3.55 19.99 -36.88
N PRO A 2 -2.90 19.45 -35.83
CA PRO A 2 -3.37 18.20 -35.24
C PRO A 2 -4.81 18.41 -34.72
N SER A 3 -5.74 17.57 -35.18
CA SER A 3 -7.13 17.55 -34.72
C SER A 3 -7.39 16.25 -33.99
N ILE A 4 -7.93 16.33 -32.79
CA ILE A 4 -8.42 15.16 -32.04
C ILE A 4 -9.92 15.08 -32.25
N ALA A 5 -10.40 13.95 -32.75
CA ALA A 5 -11.83 13.66 -32.87
C ALA A 5 -12.24 12.73 -31.72
N PHE A 6 -13.22 13.14 -30.93
CA PHE A 6 -13.83 12.27 -29.92
C PHE A 6 -15.00 11.54 -30.58
N THR A 7 -14.85 10.25 -30.83
CA THR A 7 -15.96 9.34 -31.19
C THR A 7 -16.35 8.52 -29.97
N SER A 8 -17.59 8.04 -29.92
CA SER A 8 -18.05 7.14 -28.86
C SER A 8 -17.15 5.90 -28.80
N GLU A 9 -16.85 5.44 -27.57
CA GLU A 9 -16.07 4.22 -27.29
C GLU A 9 -14.57 4.31 -27.62
N GLN A 10 -14.05 5.46 -28.04
CA GLN A 10 -12.61 5.68 -28.21
C GLN A 10 -11.99 6.42 -27.02
N SER A 11 -10.90 5.88 -26.47
CA SER A 11 -10.03 6.60 -25.57
C SER A 11 -9.01 7.40 -26.38
N THR A 12 -8.89 8.69 -26.12
CA THR A 12 -7.85 9.54 -26.72
C THR A 12 -7.00 10.13 -25.61
N SER A 13 -5.68 10.03 -25.74
CA SER A 13 -4.72 10.65 -24.84
C SER A 13 -4.15 11.94 -25.43
N ILE A 14 -3.95 12.93 -24.57
CA ILE A 14 -3.22 14.16 -24.90
C ILE A 14 -2.05 14.23 -23.93
N THR A 15 -0.83 14.15 -24.46
CA THR A 15 0.38 14.37 -23.67
C THR A 15 0.71 15.85 -23.69
N LEU A 16 0.65 16.49 -22.53
CA LEU A 16 1.20 17.83 -22.32
C LEU A 16 2.69 17.67 -21.96
N SER A 17 3.57 18.37 -22.66
CA SER A 17 5.01 18.41 -22.37
C SER A 17 5.45 19.82 -22.01
N GLY A 18 6.45 19.94 -21.15
CA GLY A 18 6.96 21.21 -20.61
C GLY A 18 6.92 21.27 -19.09
N ASN A 19 7.34 22.41 -18.52
CA ASN A 19 7.33 22.62 -17.08
C ASN A 19 5.92 23.03 -16.63
N ILE A 20 5.22 22.13 -15.94
CA ILE A 20 3.87 22.38 -15.40
C ILE A 20 4.04 22.82 -13.94
N THR A 21 3.65 24.06 -13.64
CA THR A 21 3.83 24.69 -12.33
C THR A 21 2.52 24.74 -11.56
N ALA A 22 2.62 24.57 -10.23
CA ALA A 22 1.47 24.74 -9.34
C ALA A 22 0.84 26.14 -9.49
N ASN A 23 -0.45 26.26 -9.13
CA ASN A 23 -1.21 27.52 -9.17
C ASN A 23 -1.29 28.19 -10.55
N THR A 24 -1.09 27.42 -11.62
CA THR A 24 -1.18 27.89 -13.01
C THR A 24 -2.37 27.21 -13.67
N ALA A 25 -3.22 28.00 -14.33
CA ALA A 25 -4.35 27.46 -15.08
C ALA A 25 -3.89 26.94 -16.45
N TYR A 26 -4.26 25.71 -16.78
CA TYR A 26 -4.00 25.09 -18.06
C TYR A 26 -5.31 24.82 -18.79
N TYR A 27 -5.33 25.06 -20.10
CA TYR A 27 -6.52 24.93 -20.94
C TYR A 27 -6.28 23.90 -22.04
N ILE A 28 -7.25 23.03 -22.28
CA ILE A 28 -7.26 22.09 -23.41
C ILE A 28 -8.40 22.50 -24.34
N ALA A 29 -8.08 22.70 -25.62
CA ALA A 29 -9.09 22.95 -26.64
C ALA A 29 -9.58 21.61 -27.19
N VAL A 30 -10.90 21.37 -27.10
CA VAL A 30 -11.57 20.19 -27.66
C VAL A 30 -12.66 20.61 -28.66
N PRO A 31 -12.98 19.79 -29.67
CA PRO A 31 -14.13 20.03 -30.53
C PRO A 31 -15.43 20.11 -29.71
N ALA A 32 -16.46 20.75 -30.28
CA ALA A 32 -17.78 20.72 -29.66
C ALA A 32 -18.34 19.29 -29.66
N VAL A 33 -18.63 18.76 -28.49
CA VAL A 33 -19.07 17.38 -28.28
C VAL A 33 -19.78 17.25 -26.94
N THR A 34 -20.70 16.30 -26.83
CA THR A 34 -21.24 15.86 -25.53
C THR A 34 -20.64 14.51 -25.19
N LEU A 35 -19.96 14.43 -24.04
CA LEU A 35 -19.57 13.14 -23.47
C LEU A 35 -20.71 12.65 -22.57
N SER A 36 -21.07 11.38 -22.71
CA SER A 36 -22.10 10.73 -21.89
C SER A 36 -21.69 10.67 -20.41
N ALA A 37 -22.67 10.47 -19.52
CA ALA A 37 -22.42 10.12 -18.12
C ALA A 37 -21.43 8.95 -18.03
N GLY A 38 -20.46 9.03 -17.12
CA GLY A 38 -19.34 8.09 -17.01
C GLY A 38 -18.08 8.50 -17.78
N TRP A 39 -18.04 9.70 -18.38
CA TRP A 39 -16.81 10.24 -18.97
C TRP A 39 -15.71 10.39 -17.94
N SER A 40 -14.45 10.18 -18.36
CA SER A 40 -13.28 10.32 -17.49
C SER A 40 -12.20 11.20 -18.11
N ILE A 41 -11.47 11.90 -17.25
CA ILE A 41 -10.22 12.60 -17.58
C ILE A 41 -9.17 12.11 -16.60
N SER A 42 -8.06 11.62 -17.13
CA SER A 42 -6.95 11.14 -16.34
C SER A 42 -5.70 11.99 -16.58
N PHE A 43 -4.91 12.18 -15.52
CA PHE A 43 -3.57 12.75 -15.63
C PHE A 43 -2.56 11.80 -14.99
N THR A 44 -1.37 11.73 -15.57
CA THR A 44 -0.23 10.96 -15.05
C THR A 44 0.86 11.94 -14.68
N ASP A 45 1.37 11.86 -13.46
CA ASP A 45 2.46 12.72 -13.03
C ASP A 45 3.85 12.12 -13.33
N ASN A 46 4.90 12.82 -12.89
CA ASN A 46 6.28 12.40 -13.09
C ASN A 46 6.71 11.19 -12.23
N THR A 47 5.91 10.80 -11.23
CA THR A 47 6.13 9.58 -10.44
C THR A 47 5.41 8.37 -11.05
N GLY A 48 4.57 8.59 -12.07
CA GLY A 48 3.81 7.55 -12.76
C GLY A 48 2.43 7.30 -12.15
N ASP A 49 2.00 8.13 -11.20
CA ASP A 49 0.69 7.99 -10.56
C ASP A 49 -0.41 8.53 -11.48
N VAL A 50 -1.49 7.76 -11.63
CA VAL A 50 -2.62 8.11 -12.49
C VAL A 50 -3.81 8.55 -11.66
N TYR A 51 -4.26 9.77 -11.88
CA TYR A 51 -5.41 10.35 -11.19
C TYR A 51 -6.54 10.52 -12.20
N THR A 52 -7.74 10.06 -11.87
CA THR A 52 -8.89 10.09 -12.78
C THR A 52 -10.08 10.80 -12.16
N ARG A 53 -10.61 11.79 -12.88
CA ARG A 53 -11.89 12.45 -12.59
C ARG A 53 -12.95 11.86 -13.51
N THR A 54 -14.07 11.40 -12.94
CA THR A 54 -15.20 10.86 -13.69
C THR A 54 -16.45 11.69 -13.43
N GLY A 55 -17.18 12.07 -14.48
CA GLY A 55 -18.47 12.75 -14.34
C GLY A 55 -19.64 11.77 -14.27
N SER A 56 -20.51 11.93 -13.26
CA SER A 56 -21.74 11.14 -13.12
C SER A 56 -22.87 11.60 -14.06
N ASN A 57 -22.75 12.79 -14.62
CA ASN A 57 -23.66 13.36 -15.61
C ASN A 57 -22.91 13.59 -16.92
N SER A 58 -23.66 13.62 -18.02
CA SER A 58 -23.14 14.05 -19.32
C SER A 58 -22.54 15.45 -19.23
N ILE A 59 -21.48 15.72 -20.01
CA ILE A 59 -20.87 17.05 -20.12
C ILE A 59 -20.86 17.48 -21.59
N THR A 60 -21.29 18.72 -21.86
CA THR A 60 -21.31 19.28 -23.21
C THR A 60 -20.26 20.37 -23.36
N PHE A 61 -19.29 20.14 -24.23
CA PHE A 61 -18.34 21.14 -24.70
C PHE A 61 -18.96 21.89 -25.88
N LYS A 62 -19.12 23.21 -25.75
CA LYS A 62 -19.58 24.08 -26.84
C LYS A 62 -18.41 24.82 -27.47
N ARG A 63 -18.57 25.24 -28.72
CA ARG A 63 -17.61 26.16 -29.33
C ARG A 63 -17.59 27.47 -28.56
N ASN A 64 -16.41 28.08 -28.46
CA ASN A 64 -16.18 29.40 -27.86
C ASN A 64 -16.62 29.52 -26.39
N THR A 65 -16.62 28.41 -25.64
CA THR A 65 -16.89 28.41 -24.20
C THR A 65 -15.71 27.81 -23.44
N ILE A 66 -15.33 28.46 -22.34
CA ILE A 66 -14.39 27.90 -21.37
C ILE A 66 -15.21 27.15 -20.32
N ILE A 67 -14.87 25.88 -20.10
CA ILE A 67 -15.45 25.08 -19.03
C ILE A 67 -14.35 24.84 -18.00
N ASN A 68 -14.51 25.42 -16.82
CA ASN A 68 -13.64 25.13 -15.69
C ASN A 68 -14.06 23.79 -15.09
N LEU A 69 -13.19 22.79 -15.18
CA LEU A 69 -13.44 21.46 -14.63
C LEU A 69 -13.06 21.35 -13.15
N GLY A 70 -12.49 22.40 -12.56
CA GLY A 70 -12.03 22.47 -11.17
C GLY A 70 -10.52 22.23 -11.05
N GLU A 71 -10.00 22.46 -9.85
CA GLU A 71 -8.58 22.25 -9.54
C GLU A 71 -8.22 20.77 -9.46
N PHE A 72 -6.99 20.44 -9.84
CA PHE A 72 -6.41 19.13 -9.65
C PHE A 72 -5.35 19.24 -8.56
N SER A 73 -5.71 18.86 -7.33
CA SER A 73 -4.80 18.83 -6.20
C SER A 73 -4.43 17.38 -5.84
N ARG A 74 -3.25 17.21 -5.23
CA ARG A 74 -2.87 15.97 -4.56
C ARG A 74 -3.61 15.79 -3.22
N THR A 75 -4.18 16.86 -2.68
CA THR A 75 -4.92 16.90 -1.41
C THR A 75 -6.16 17.82 -1.48
N ASP A 76 -7.32 17.20 -1.20
CA ASP A 76 -8.53 17.70 -0.54
C ASP A 76 -9.82 18.28 -1.21
N ASN A 77 -10.94 17.79 -0.62
CA ASN A 77 -12.28 18.33 -0.34
C ASN A 77 -13.36 18.58 -1.43
N ASN A 78 -14.06 17.50 -1.82
CA ASN A 78 -15.39 17.42 -2.49
C ASN A 78 -15.43 16.98 -3.96
N LEU A 79 -14.37 16.32 -4.45
CA LEU A 79 -14.44 15.59 -5.71
C LEU A 79 -14.13 14.11 -5.47
N LYS A 80 -15.00 13.23 -5.97
CA LYS A 80 -14.86 11.77 -5.88
C LYS A 80 -13.70 11.32 -6.78
N LEU A 81 -12.47 11.51 -6.31
CA LEU A 81 -11.25 10.95 -6.90
C LEU A 81 -11.33 9.42 -6.78
N THR A 82 -11.67 8.77 -7.89
CA THR A 82 -11.66 7.31 -7.94
C THR A 82 -10.27 6.90 -8.37
N LEU A 83 -9.40 6.70 -7.38
CA LEU A 83 -8.11 6.05 -7.60
C LEU A 83 -8.40 4.64 -8.12
N THR A 84 -8.25 4.40 -9.42
CA THR A 84 -8.48 3.08 -10.02
C THR A 84 -7.42 2.07 -9.59
N GLN A 85 -6.20 2.55 -9.39
CA GLN A 85 -5.06 1.82 -8.84
C GLN A 85 -4.04 2.80 -8.24
N ASN A 86 -3.28 2.38 -7.22
CA ASN A 86 -2.08 3.08 -6.74
C ASN A 86 -0.92 2.08 -6.84
N GLY A 87 0.11 2.44 -7.61
CA GLY A 87 1.06 1.45 -8.09
C GLY A 87 0.34 0.34 -8.87
N ASN A 88 0.66 -0.92 -8.57
CA ASN A 88 -0.02 -2.09 -9.13
C ASN A 88 -1.20 -2.59 -8.26
N VAL A 89 -1.67 -1.81 -7.27
CA VAL A 89 -2.78 -2.20 -6.38
C VAL A 89 -4.09 -1.54 -6.83
N PRO A 90 -5.05 -2.31 -7.37
CA PRO A 90 -6.36 -1.81 -7.77
C PRO A 90 -7.20 -1.30 -6.60
N ALA A 91 -8.17 -0.43 -6.88
CA ALA A 91 -9.07 0.18 -5.89
C ALA A 91 -9.81 -0.85 -5.04
N ASP A 92 -10.32 -1.92 -5.67
CA ASP A 92 -11.09 -2.99 -5.02
C ASP A 92 -10.23 -3.85 -4.10
N LYS A 93 -8.89 -3.70 -4.14
CA LYS A 93 -7.91 -4.35 -3.26
C LYS A 93 -7.41 -3.44 -2.14
N GLN A 94 -8.04 -2.29 -1.92
CA GLN A 94 -7.71 -1.36 -0.84
C GLN A 94 -8.81 -1.33 0.23
N VAL A 95 -8.43 -1.04 1.47
CA VAL A 95 -9.32 -0.84 2.61
C VAL A 95 -8.95 0.47 3.28
N ASP A 96 -9.86 1.43 3.20
CA ASP A 96 -9.74 2.71 3.89
C ASP A 96 -10.25 2.57 5.32
N MET A 97 -9.31 2.51 6.27
CA MET A 97 -9.63 2.36 7.69
C MET A 97 -10.04 3.70 8.34
N GLY A 98 -10.20 4.78 7.58
CA GLY A 98 -10.55 6.10 8.10
C GLY A 98 -9.34 6.89 8.59
N VAL A 99 -9.62 7.95 9.35
CA VAL A 99 -8.63 8.93 9.83
C VAL A 99 -8.04 8.50 11.18
N PHE A 100 -6.71 8.59 11.29
CA PHE A 100 -5.94 8.32 12.50
C PHE A 100 -4.95 9.46 12.74
N ASN A 101 -4.77 9.85 14.01
CA ASN A 101 -3.71 10.77 14.38
C ASN A 101 -2.39 10.00 14.60
N ILE A 102 -1.33 10.40 13.90
CA ILE A 102 0.01 9.81 14.02
C ILE A 102 0.99 10.98 14.17
N GLY A 103 1.63 11.07 15.34
CA GLY A 103 2.63 12.12 15.60
C GLY A 103 2.07 13.55 15.53
N GLY A 104 0.77 13.74 15.81
CA GLY A 104 0.11 15.05 15.73
C GLY A 104 -0.53 15.35 14.37
N THR A 105 -0.25 14.57 13.33
CA THR A 105 -0.84 14.74 12.00
C THR A 105 -1.96 13.73 11.77
N ASN A 106 -3.06 14.16 11.17
CA ASN A 106 -4.16 13.29 10.80
C ASN A 106 -3.90 12.67 9.42
N TYR A 107 -4.01 11.35 9.35
CA TYR A 107 -3.86 10.59 8.11
C TYR A 107 -5.04 9.64 7.91
N ARG A 108 -5.55 9.55 6.68
CA ARG A 108 -6.30 8.37 6.27
C ARG A 108 -5.34 7.20 6.09
N LEU A 109 -5.60 6.11 6.79
CA LEU A 109 -4.84 4.87 6.66
C LEU A 109 -5.53 3.93 5.68
N ILE A 110 -4.86 3.64 4.56
CA ILE A 110 -5.41 2.80 3.50
C ILE A 110 -4.52 1.58 3.34
N PHE A 111 -5.02 0.43 3.77
CA PHE A 111 -4.31 -0.85 3.73
C PHE A 111 -4.66 -1.63 2.46
N THR A 112 -3.79 -2.56 2.09
CA THR A 112 -4.17 -3.61 1.11
C THR A 112 -5.11 -4.63 1.76
N LYS A 113 -6.00 -5.21 0.97
CA LYS A 113 -6.93 -6.27 1.40
C LYS A 113 -6.26 -7.60 1.74
N SER A 114 -5.09 -7.85 1.17
CA SER A 114 -4.34 -9.10 1.37
C SER A 114 -2.85 -8.86 1.61
N ASN A 115 -2.16 -9.88 2.10
CA ASN A 115 -0.73 -9.83 2.38
C ASN A 115 0.09 -9.73 1.09
N LEU A 116 1.28 -9.15 1.22
CA LEU A 116 2.26 -9.04 0.15
C LEU A 116 2.77 -10.44 -0.27
N ILE A 117 2.99 -10.62 -1.57
CA ILE A 117 3.72 -11.75 -2.16
C ILE A 117 4.86 -11.22 -3.02
N ALA A 118 5.76 -12.10 -3.47
CA ALA A 118 6.94 -11.73 -4.25
C ALA A 118 6.67 -10.88 -5.51
N THR A 119 5.44 -10.92 -6.04
CA THR A 119 5.05 -10.27 -7.30
C THR A 119 3.81 -9.38 -7.17
N GLY A 120 3.38 -9.01 -5.95
CA GLY A 120 2.18 -8.20 -5.74
C GLY A 120 1.44 -8.56 -4.46
N LEU A 121 0.14 -8.84 -4.56
CA LEU A 121 -0.73 -9.20 -3.44
C LEU A 121 -1.23 -10.64 -3.52
N ALA A 122 -1.42 -11.26 -2.37
CA ALA A 122 -2.05 -12.57 -2.29
C ALA A 122 -3.50 -12.52 -2.79
N ALA A 123 -4.00 -13.64 -3.30
CA ALA A 123 -5.30 -13.70 -3.99
C ALA A 123 -6.51 -13.40 -3.09
N SER A 124 -6.41 -13.69 -1.78
CA SER A 124 -7.49 -13.48 -0.80
C SER A 124 -7.00 -12.81 0.47
N GLU A 125 -7.92 -12.21 1.23
CA GLU A 125 -7.62 -11.52 2.50
C GLU A 125 -7.09 -12.49 3.57
N SER A 126 -7.54 -13.74 3.52
CA SER A 126 -7.15 -14.82 4.44
C SER A 126 -5.87 -15.54 4.04
N ALA A 127 -5.34 -15.30 2.84
CA ALA A 127 -4.08 -15.89 2.40
C ALA A 127 -2.91 -15.31 3.20
N TYR A 128 -1.98 -16.18 3.61
CA TYR A 128 -0.89 -15.79 4.50
C TYR A 128 0.19 -14.93 3.81
N GLY A 129 0.22 -14.91 2.47
CA GLY A 129 1.20 -14.16 1.69
C GLY A 129 2.56 -14.85 1.66
N ASP A 130 3.59 -14.11 1.27
CA ASP A 130 4.96 -14.56 1.41
C ASP A 130 5.60 -14.02 2.69
N TYR A 131 6.68 -14.70 3.11
CA TYR A 131 7.46 -14.32 4.27
C TYR A 131 8.74 -13.65 3.80
N PHE A 132 9.02 -12.47 4.35
CA PHE A 132 10.19 -11.67 4.01
C PHE A 132 11.05 -11.51 5.25
N ALA A 133 12.38 -11.56 5.11
CA ALA A 133 13.24 -10.96 6.12
C ALA A 133 13.05 -9.43 6.11
N TRP A 134 13.35 -8.76 7.21
CA TRP A 134 13.21 -7.32 7.32
C TRP A 134 14.05 -6.62 6.24
N GLY A 135 13.38 -5.80 5.42
CA GLY A 135 13.90 -5.09 4.23
C GLY A 135 14.37 -5.99 3.07
N ALA A 136 14.07 -7.29 3.08
CA ALA A 136 14.21 -8.13 1.89
C ALA A 136 13.09 -7.83 0.89
N THR A 137 13.42 -7.74 -0.39
CA THR A 137 12.47 -7.45 -1.48
C THR A 137 11.95 -8.69 -2.18
N LYS A 138 12.41 -9.87 -1.76
CA LYS A 138 12.00 -11.18 -2.28
C LYS A 138 12.04 -12.20 -1.13
N PRO A 139 11.13 -13.19 -1.09
CA PRO A 139 11.26 -14.33 -0.18
C PRO A 139 12.50 -15.15 -0.53
N TRP A 140 13.04 -15.87 0.45
CA TRP A 140 14.26 -16.68 0.29
C TRP A 140 14.02 -18.13 -0.14
N TYR A 141 12.79 -18.44 -0.50
CA TYR A 141 12.36 -19.75 -0.98
C TYR A 141 11.63 -19.63 -2.34
N THR A 142 11.36 -20.77 -3.00
CA THR A 142 10.60 -20.80 -4.26
C THR A 142 9.09 -20.93 -4.02
N SER A 143 8.68 -21.78 -3.07
CA SER A 143 7.30 -21.86 -2.60
C SER A 143 7.21 -22.45 -1.20
N TYR A 144 6.01 -22.48 -0.62
CA TYR A 144 5.72 -23.24 0.59
C TYR A 144 4.31 -23.84 0.50
N LYS A 145 4.07 -24.90 1.28
CA LYS A 145 2.73 -25.50 1.42
C LYS A 145 2.52 -25.86 2.89
N GLY A 146 1.51 -25.26 3.51
CA GLY A 146 1.33 -25.38 4.96
C GLY A 146 2.56 -24.87 5.70
N THR A 147 3.13 -25.71 6.56
CA THR A 147 4.34 -25.41 7.33
C THR A 147 5.63 -25.91 6.68
N THR A 148 5.58 -26.32 5.41
CA THR A 148 6.74 -26.86 4.68
C THR A 148 7.22 -25.88 3.62
N ILE A 149 8.49 -25.46 3.71
CA ILE A 149 9.16 -24.62 2.70
C ILE A 149 9.79 -25.51 1.64
N ASN A 150 9.54 -25.18 0.38
CA ASN A 150 10.12 -25.86 -0.77
C ASN A 150 11.16 -24.95 -1.43
N GLY A 151 12.32 -25.52 -1.73
CA GLY A 151 13.35 -24.88 -2.55
C GLY A 151 13.90 -23.57 -1.95
N TRP A 152 14.67 -23.67 -0.88
CA TRP A 152 15.51 -22.55 -0.44
C TRP A 152 16.43 -22.09 -1.57
N LYS A 153 16.39 -20.79 -1.86
CA LYS A 153 17.22 -20.16 -2.90
C LYS A 153 18.70 -20.29 -2.53
N GLU A 154 19.55 -20.21 -3.55
CA GLU A 154 20.99 -20.26 -3.35
C GLU A 154 21.45 -19.16 -2.38
N GLY A 155 22.41 -19.45 -1.51
CA GLY A 155 22.82 -18.55 -0.42
C GLY A 155 21.85 -18.47 0.78
N HIS A 156 20.67 -19.10 0.73
CA HIS A 156 19.67 -19.07 1.81
C HIS A 156 19.25 -20.46 2.31
N LYS A 157 20.13 -21.47 2.22
CA LYS A 157 19.82 -22.86 2.64
C LYS A 157 19.52 -23.01 4.13
N SER A 158 20.07 -22.13 4.97
CA SER A 158 19.74 -22.04 6.41
C SER A 158 18.41 -21.31 6.68
N GLY A 159 17.76 -20.81 5.63
CA GLY A 159 16.56 -19.98 5.69
C GLY A 159 16.77 -18.71 6.49
N TYR A 160 15.78 -18.40 7.33
CA TYR A 160 15.68 -17.21 8.17
C TYR A 160 16.51 -17.34 9.46
N ALA A 161 17.75 -17.84 9.35
CA ALA A 161 18.66 -18.10 10.46
C ALA A 161 19.46 -16.85 10.86
N SER A 162 20.01 -16.84 12.09
CA SER A 162 20.82 -15.70 12.56
C SER A 162 21.96 -15.37 11.59
N GLY A 163 22.19 -14.08 11.35
CA GLY A 163 23.25 -13.61 10.45
C GLY A 163 22.92 -13.65 8.96
N THR A 164 21.71 -14.08 8.54
CA THR A 164 21.32 -14.10 7.13
C THR A 164 20.51 -12.88 6.68
N ALA A 165 20.15 -11.99 7.59
CA ALA A 165 19.43 -10.75 7.29
C ALA A 165 20.16 -9.96 6.18
N PRO A 166 19.43 -9.24 5.30
CA PRO A 166 20.07 -8.35 4.35
C PRO A 166 20.99 -7.37 5.08
N THR A 167 22.14 -7.06 4.47
CA THR A 167 23.02 -6.02 5.01
C THR A 167 22.38 -4.67 4.80
N PHE A 168 22.11 -3.96 5.88
CA PHE A 168 21.54 -2.61 5.86
C PHE A 168 22.61 -1.56 6.09
N SER A 169 22.31 -0.34 5.63
CA SER A 169 23.04 0.86 6.02
C SER A 169 23.14 0.93 7.55
N PRO A 170 24.30 1.33 8.12
CA PRO A 170 24.47 1.52 9.55
C PRO A 170 23.49 2.53 10.16
N GLU A 171 22.80 3.32 9.35
CA GLU A 171 21.81 4.31 9.81
C GLU A 171 20.47 3.71 10.26
N TYR A 172 20.14 2.48 9.84
CA TYR A 172 18.95 1.76 10.30
C TYR A 172 19.15 1.23 11.71
N THR A 173 19.31 2.15 12.66
CA THR A 173 19.41 1.94 14.10
C THR A 173 18.08 2.28 14.79
N SER A 174 18.08 2.38 16.12
CA SER A 174 16.86 2.52 16.91
C SER A 174 15.92 3.61 16.42
N GLU A 175 14.63 3.27 16.29
CA GLU A 175 13.52 4.13 15.88
C GLU A 175 13.62 4.71 14.46
N LYS A 176 14.54 4.20 13.62
CA LYS A 176 14.65 4.62 12.21
C LYS A 176 13.65 3.86 11.34
N ASP A 177 12.77 4.58 10.65
CA ASP A 177 11.91 4.04 9.60
C ASP A 177 12.68 3.79 8.31
N PHE A 178 12.19 2.87 7.47
CA PHE A 178 12.70 2.72 6.10
C PHE A 178 12.63 4.03 5.34
N GLU A 179 13.69 4.29 4.58
CA GLU A 179 13.62 5.31 3.52
C GLU A 179 12.78 4.75 2.38
N MET A 180 12.15 5.65 1.60
CA MET A 180 11.31 5.23 0.47
C MET A 180 12.06 4.32 -0.52
N SER A 181 13.37 4.52 -0.69
CA SER A 181 14.23 3.71 -1.55
C SER A 181 14.46 2.28 -1.06
N ASP A 182 14.15 1.98 0.20
CA ASP A 182 14.50 0.72 0.86
C ASP A 182 13.28 -0.11 1.28
N ASP A 183 12.09 0.49 1.19
CA ASP A 183 10.84 -0.17 1.51
C ASP A 183 10.49 -1.30 0.51
N PRO A 184 10.33 -2.54 0.97
CA PRO A 184 10.00 -3.67 0.10
C PRO A 184 8.59 -3.62 -0.48
N ALA A 185 7.60 -3.10 0.26
CA ALA A 185 6.25 -2.92 -0.25
C ALA A 185 6.23 -1.89 -1.38
N ARG A 186 6.97 -0.78 -1.24
CA ARG A 186 7.15 0.22 -2.31
C ARG A 186 7.80 -0.39 -3.54
N LYS A 187 8.86 -1.19 -3.37
CA LYS A 187 9.56 -1.82 -4.50
C LYS A 187 8.71 -2.83 -5.26
N ILE A 188 7.84 -3.56 -4.58
CA ILE A 188 7.00 -4.59 -5.19
C ILE A 188 5.72 -3.99 -5.77
N LEU A 189 5.11 -3.03 -5.08
CA LEU A 189 3.81 -2.48 -5.45
C LEU A 189 3.89 -1.17 -6.23
N GLY A 190 4.96 -0.40 -6.09
CA GLY A 190 5.04 0.97 -6.60
C GLY A 190 4.06 1.89 -5.87
N GLY A 191 3.73 3.04 -6.48
CA GLY A 191 2.79 4.03 -5.90
C GLY A 191 3.17 4.41 -4.47
N ASP A 192 2.25 4.82 -3.61
CA ASP A 192 2.56 5.25 -2.24
C ASP A 192 2.51 4.16 -1.17
N TRP A 193 2.64 2.90 -1.60
CA TRP A 193 2.66 1.77 -0.69
C TRP A 193 3.96 1.71 0.10
N GLN A 194 3.81 1.51 1.40
CA GLN A 194 4.90 1.26 2.32
C GLN A 194 4.54 0.12 3.28
N ILE A 195 5.56 -0.44 3.91
CA ILE A 195 5.36 -1.28 5.09
C ILE A 195 4.90 -0.38 6.26
N PRO A 196 3.96 -0.84 7.11
CA PRO A 196 3.53 -0.02 8.24
C PRO A 196 4.67 0.23 9.22
N THR A 197 4.88 1.49 9.60
CA THR A 197 5.78 1.87 10.69
C THR A 197 5.19 1.47 12.05
N LYS A 198 6.00 1.55 13.11
CA LYS A 198 5.60 1.29 14.48
C LYS A 198 4.41 2.16 14.86
N ALA A 199 4.49 3.46 14.57
CA ALA A 199 3.45 4.42 14.87
C ALA A 199 2.13 4.10 14.13
N ILE A 200 2.20 3.59 12.90
CA ILE A 200 1.00 3.13 12.16
C ILE A 200 0.37 1.91 12.84
N TRP A 201 1.19 0.93 13.26
CA TRP A 201 0.67 -0.23 13.97
C TRP A 201 0.07 0.13 15.32
N GLU A 202 0.71 1.03 16.07
CA GLU A 202 0.19 1.54 17.33
C GLU A 202 -1.15 2.26 17.11
N ALA A 203 -1.23 3.16 16.14
CA ALA A 203 -2.47 3.85 15.80
C ALA A 203 -3.61 2.89 15.45
N LEU A 204 -3.35 1.87 14.62
CA LEU A 204 -4.35 0.86 14.27
C LEU A 204 -4.80 0.07 15.51
N VAL A 205 -3.86 -0.39 16.34
CA VAL A 205 -4.16 -1.21 17.53
C VAL A 205 -4.95 -0.43 18.58
N TYR A 206 -4.54 0.81 18.87
CA TYR A 206 -5.09 1.58 19.97
C TYR A 206 -6.34 2.36 19.58
N ASN A 207 -6.48 2.78 18.32
CA ASN A 207 -7.51 3.74 17.92
C ASN A 207 -8.58 3.16 16.97
N SER A 208 -8.51 1.87 16.61
CA SER A 208 -9.62 1.22 15.88
C SER A 208 -10.87 1.15 16.76
N SER A 209 -12.04 1.46 16.18
CA SER A 209 -13.35 1.43 16.86
C SER A 209 -13.67 0.09 17.53
N SER A 210 -13.36 -1.03 16.86
CA SER A 210 -13.42 -2.35 17.48
C SER A 210 -12.40 -3.29 16.87
N LYS A 211 -12.07 -4.35 17.60
CA LYS A 211 -11.07 -5.32 17.19
C LYS A 211 -11.33 -6.66 17.87
N GLY A 212 -11.10 -7.78 17.18
CA GLY A 212 -11.41 -9.10 17.70
C GLY A 212 -10.72 -10.24 16.97
N TRP A 213 -10.56 -11.37 17.67
CA TRP A 213 -9.95 -12.58 17.14
C TRP A 213 -10.97 -13.46 16.40
N ASP A 214 -10.63 -13.88 15.19
CA ASP A 214 -11.34 -14.89 14.39
C ASP A 214 -10.36 -15.52 13.39
N SER A 215 -9.61 -16.55 13.82
CA SER A 215 -8.57 -17.21 13.01
C SER A 215 -7.47 -16.24 12.47
N GLY A 216 -7.31 -15.13 13.18
CA GLY A 216 -6.63 -13.92 12.75
C GLY A 216 -7.21 -12.73 13.51
N TYR A 217 -6.68 -11.53 13.26
CA TYR A 217 -7.19 -10.33 13.91
C TYR A 217 -8.00 -9.48 12.93
N LYS A 218 -9.24 -9.17 13.33
CA LYS A 218 -10.13 -8.28 12.61
C LYS A 218 -10.12 -6.91 13.28
N PHE A 219 -9.80 -5.86 12.54
CA PHE A 219 -9.92 -4.47 12.97
C PHE A 219 -11.09 -3.83 12.24
N THR A 220 -11.95 -3.11 12.96
CA THR A 220 -13.07 -2.37 12.39
C THR A 220 -12.91 -0.89 12.70
N ASN A 221 -12.96 -0.07 11.66
CA ASN A 221 -13.00 1.38 11.78
C ASN A 221 -13.65 1.97 10.52
N ASN A 222 -14.31 3.14 10.63
CA ASN A 222 -14.97 3.79 9.49
C ASN A 222 -15.94 2.87 8.72
N SER A 223 -16.68 2.00 9.44
CA SER A 223 -17.55 0.95 8.88
C SER A 223 -16.85 -0.07 7.96
N GLN A 224 -15.52 -0.01 7.86
CA GLN A 224 -14.69 -0.92 7.09
C GLN A 224 -13.99 -1.91 8.01
N THR A 225 -13.55 -3.03 7.43
CA THR A 225 -12.83 -4.09 8.13
C THR A 225 -11.49 -4.35 7.47
N LEU A 226 -10.45 -4.44 8.28
CA LEU A 226 -9.15 -5.02 7.90
C LEU A 226 -8.97 -6.36 8.63
N PHE A 227 -8.80 -7.44 7.87
CA PHE A 227 -8.48 -8.76 8.40
C PHE A 227 -6.99 -9.08 8.20
N LEU A 228 -6.31 -9.43 9.29
CA LEU A 228 -4.94 -9.95 9.29
C LEU A 228 -4.96 -11.44 9.66
N PRO A 229 -4.67 -12.36 8.74
CA PRO A 229 -4.69 -13.78 9.05
C PRO A 229 -3.59 -14.14 10.07
N ALA A 230 -3.85 -15.19 10.85
CA ALA A 230 -2.89 -15.85 11.73
C ALA A 230 -1.79 -16.59 10.92
N ALA A 231 -1.01 -15.82 10.16
CA ALA A 231 -0.04 -16.30 9.20
C ALA A 231 1.24 -16.89 9.83
N GLY A 232 1.40 -16.79 11.15
CA GLY A 232 2.62 -17.17 11.83
C GLY A 232 3.84 -16.37 11.35
N TYR A 233 5.02 -16.99 11.47
CA TYR A 233 6.30 -16.50 10.96
C TYR A 233 7.27 -17.68 10.78
N VAL A 234 8.42 -17.42 10.15
CA VAL A 234 9.45 -18.42 9.88
C VAL A 234 10.75 -18.02 10.59
N ARG A 235 11.32 -18.96 11.35
CA ARG A 235 12.64 -18.84 11.98
C ARG A 235 13.53 -19.98 11.50
N ALA A 236 14.72 -19.65 11.00
CA ALA A 236 15.56 -20.58 10.25
C ALA A 236 14.72 -21.26 9.16
N THR A 237 14.48 -22.56 9.29
CA THR A 237 13.70 -23.35 8.33
C THR A 237 12.33 -23.77 8.84
N ARG A 238 11.89 -23.25 10.00
CA ARG A 238 10.68 -23.71 10.70
C ARG A 238 9.63 -22.62 10.80
N PHE A 239 8.40 -22.99 10.49
CA PHE A 239 7.24 -22.18 10.82
C PHE A 239 6.95 -22.20 12.31
N SER A 240 6.35 -21.11 12.79
CA SER A 240 5.88 -20.94 14.15
C SER A 240 4.58 -20.15 14.13
N GLU A 241 3.66 -20.45 15.04
CA GLU A 241 2.35 -19.79 15.17
C GLU A 241 1.45 -19.89 13.92
N TYR A 242 1.74 -20.81 12.98
CA TYR A 242 0.95 -21.00 11.75
C TYR A 242 -0.49 -21.39 12.09
N GLY A 243 -1.44 -20.51 11.78
CA GLY A 243 -2.87 -20.66 12.07
C GLY A 243 -3.28 -20.30 13.50
N SER A 244 -2.34 -19.95 14.39
CA SER A 244 -2.63 -19.65 15.81
C SER A 244 -2.17 -18.28 16.27
N GLY A 245 -1.35 -17.58 15.48
CA GLY A 245 -0.93 -16.21 15.72
C GLY A 245 -0.21 -15.65 14.50
N ALA A 246 0.32 -14.44 14.61
CA ALA A 246 1.17 -13.88 13.56
C ALA A 246 2.12 -12.82 14.09
N ARG A 247 3.15 -12.58 13.29
CA ARG A 247 4.09 -11.46 13.44
C ARG A 247 4.16 -10.73 12.11
N TYR A 248 3.65 -9.51 12.04
CA TYR A 248 3.74 -8.67 10.85
C TYR A 248 4.86 -7.68 11.00
N TRP A 249 5.66 -7.52 9.97
CA TRP A 249 6.77 -6.58 10.02
C TRP A 249 6.31 -5.14 10.19
N SER A 250 7.08 -4.38 10.96
CA SER A 250 7.08 -2.92 10.90
C SER A 250 8.23 -2.43 10.03
N GLY A 251 8.07 -1.28 9.39
CA GLY A 251 9.16 -0.54 8.74
C GLY A 251 10.14 0.12 9.70
N THR A 252 9.86 0.12 11.01
CA THR A 252 10.68 0.79 12.01
C THR A 252 11.73 -0.16 12.59
N ALA A 253 12.99 0.24 12.51
CA ALA A 253 14.10 -0.41 13.18
C ALA A 253 13.99 -0.23 14.71
N TYR A 254 14.36 -1.27 15.47
CA TYR A 254 14.51 -1.15 16.93
C TYR A 254 15.98 -1.04 17.35
N SER A 255 16.85 -1.79 16.70
CA SER A 255 18.30 -1.75 16.86
C SER A 255 18.94 -2.34 15.62
N SER A 256 20.28 -2.36 15.52
CA SER A 256 20.98 -2.89 14.34
C SER A 256 20.62 -4.34 13.96
N SER A 257 20.13 -5.14 14.90
CA SER A 257 19.74 -6.55 14.66
C SER A 257 18.23 -6.82 14.76
N TYR A 258 17.44 -5.85 15.21
CA TYR A 258 16.02 -6.03 15.53
C TYR A 258 15.13 -4.97 14.88
N ALA A 259 13.89 -5.32 14.63
CA ALA A 259 12.87 -4.41 14.13
C ALA A 259 11.56 -4.57 14.88
N TYR A 260 10.74 -3.53 14.83
CA TYR A 260 9.39 -3.58 15.39
C TYR A 260 8.50 -4.54 14.59
N ARG A 261 7.47 -5.05 15.26
CA ARG A 261 6.45 -5.91 14.67
C ARG A 261 5.09 -5.69 15.32
N LEU A 262 4.03 -5.92 14.56
CA LEU A 262 2.73 -6.25 15.14
C LEU A 262 2.72 -7.75 15.47
N SER A 263 2.32 -8.11 16.69
CA SER A 263 2.26 -9.50 17.16
C SER A 263 0.89 -9.78 17.74
N PHE A 264 0.26 -10.89 17.35
CA PHE A 264 -1.04 -11.26 17.88
C PHE A 264 -1.30 -12.77 17.92
N SER A 265 -2.24 -13.16 18.78
CA SER A 265 -2.90 -14.46 18.91
C SER A 265 -4.31 -14.25 19.49
N ASP A 266 -5.02 -15.33 19.83
CA ASP A 266 -6.31 -15.28 20.52
C ASP A 266 -6.30 -14.56 21.88
N SER A 267 -5.12 -14.49 22.51
CA SER A 267 -4.88 -14.02 23.87
C SER A 267 -3.95 -12.81 23.93
N LYS A 268 -3.46 -12.35 22.78
CA LYS A 268 -2.44 -11.30 22.70
C LYS A 268 -2.66 -10.41 21.48
N LEU A 269 -2.48 -9.10 21.66
CA LEU A 269 -2.31 -8.14 20.57
C LEU A 269 -1.41 -7.01 21.05
N ASN A 270 -0.23 -6.85 20.44
CA ASN A 270 0.67 -5.76 20.77
C ASN A 270 1.61 -5.39 19.62
N VAL A 271 2.17 -4.19 19.69
CA VAL A 271 3.36 -3.79 18.92
C VAL A 271 4.58 -4.09 19.79
N GLY A 272 5.54 -4.86 19.28
CA GLY A 272 6.72 -5.33 20.00
C GLY A 272 8.00 -5.09 19.21
N ASN A 273 9.16 -5.19 19.88
CA ASN A 273 10.46 -4.78 19.34
C ASN A 273 11.53 -5.89 19.36
N ASP A 274 11.14 -7.10 19.74
CA ASP A 274 12.01 -8.22 20.04
C ASP A 274 12.24 -9.16 18.83
N LEU A 275 11.91 -8.74 17.60
CA LEU A 275 12.04 -9.62 16.41
C LEU A 275 13.36 -9.41 15.67
N GLY A 276 14.17 -10.48 15.57
CA GLY A 276 15.39 -10.47 14.78
C GLY A 276 15.09 -10.24 13.30
N ARG A 277 15.79 -9.29 12.66
CA ARG A 277 15.56 -8.84 11.28
C ARG A 277 15.61 -9.96 10.24
N GLN A 278 16.32 -11.05 10.54
CA GLN A 278 16.39 -12.22 9.67
C GLN A 278 15.10 -13.04 9.60
N TYR A 279 14.12 -12.83 10.47
CA TYR A 279 12.94 -13.70 10.55
C TYR A 279 12.04 -13.49 9.32
N GLY A 280 11.49 -14.57 8.78
CA GLY A 280 10.51 -14.48 7.70
C GLY A 280 9.15 -14.10 8.26
N CYS A 281 8.66 -12.90 7.97
CA CYS A 281 7.34 -12.46 8.42
C CYS A 281 6.48 -11.94 7.26
N PRO A 282 5.15 -12.08 7.34
CA PRO A 282 4.22 -11.45 6.42
C PRO A 282 4.31 -9.92 6.50
N VAL A 283 3.93 -9.28 5.40
CA VAL A 283 3.82 -7.83 5.26
C VAL A 283 2.40 -7.50 4.82
N ARG A 284 1.79 -6.51 5.48
CA ARG A 284 0.50 -5.93 5.09
C ARG A 284 0.70 -4.46 4.72
N PRO A 285 0.88 -4.14 3.43
CA PRO A 285 1.17 -2.78 2.99
C PRO A 285 0.08 -1.76 3.35
N VAL A 286 0.51 -0.51 3.52
CA VAL A 286 -0.33 0.65 3.83
C VAL A 286 0.13 1.84 3.00
N ARG A 287 -0.77 2.76 2.71
CA ARG A 287 -0.46 4.12 2.25
C ARG A 287 -1.21 5.14 3.09
N LEU A 288 -0.64 6.33 3.22
CA LEU A 288 -1.17 7.42 4.03
C LEU A 288 -1.61 8.55 3.12
N VAL A 289 -2.73 9.18 3.48
CA VAL A 289 -3.17 10.43 2.86
C VAL A 289 -3.36 11.43 3.98
N ALA A 290 -2.57 12.51 3.99
CA ALA A 290 -2.74 13.57 4.97
C ALA A 290 -4.13 14.20 4.84
N VAL A 291 -4.71 14.57 5.97
CA VAL A 291 -6.01 15.24 6.06
C VAL A 291 -5.79 16.54 6.80
N ASP A 292 -6.33 17.63 6.25
CA ASP A 292 -6.29 18.96 6.86
C ASP A 292 -7.27 19.07 8.05
#